data_AF-A0ABD1U0G4-F1
#
_entry.id   AF-A0ABD1U0G4-F1
#
_cell.length_a   1.000
_cell.length_b   1.000
_cell.length_c   1.000
_cell.angle_alpha   90.00
_cell.angle_beta   90.00
_cell.angle_gamma   90.00
#
_symmetry.space_group_name_H-M   'P 1'
#
loop_
_entity.id
_entity.type
_entity.pdbx_description
1 polymer ?
#
loop_
_entity_poly.entity_id
_entity_poly.type
_entity_poly.pdbx_seq_one_letter_code
_entity_poly.pdbx_strand_id
1 'polypeptide(L)'
;MNSEYRETVQRRYYIVTGENPNEKIRDNLIATGESETFLQKAIQEQGRGQVMDTIMEIQEMHDAVKEMEKNMRKLHQVFMDMAVLVQGHVEQLNDIENHVNRANSFVRGGTQQLEVARKHQKNTRKIISDGRQGWRRILI
;
A
#
# COMPACT_ATOMS: atom_id res chain seq x y z
N MET A 1 -71.11 7.15 -13.37
CA MET A 1 -70.15 8.28 -13.30
C MET A 1 -69.64 8.56 -11.88
N ASN A 2 -70.49 8.67 -10.84
CA ASN A 2 -70.01 9.01 -9.49
C ASN A 2 -69.26 7.85 -8.77
N SER A 3 -69.57 6.57 -9.07
CA SER A 3 -68.87 5.42 -8.46
C SER A 3 -67.45 5.19 -8.99
N GLU A 4 -67.23 5.29 -10.31
CA GLU A 4 -65.89 5.13 -10.92
C GLU A 4 -64.90 6.20 -10.46
N TYR A 5 -65.38 7.44 -10.30
CA TYR A 5 -64.57 8.52 -9.76
C TYR A 5 -64.20 8.27 -8.29
N ARG A 6 -65.16 7.81 -7.47
CA ARG A 6 -64.90 7.40 -6.07
C ARG A 6 -63.85 6.31 -5.96
N GLU A 7 -63.94 5.31 -6.83
CA GLU A 7 -63.01 4.18 -6.86
C GLU A 7 -61.60 4.62 -7.30
N THR A 8 -61.53 5.54 -8.25
CA THR A 8 -60.27 6.14 -8.71
C THR A 8 -59.59 6.92 -7.59
N VAL A 9 -60.32 7.78 -6.87
CA VAL A 9 -59.77 8.54 -5.73
C VAL A 9 -59.29 7.60 -4.62
N GLN A 10 -60.05 6.56 -4.32
CA GLN A 10 -59.68 5.55 -3.33
C GLN A 10 -58.37 4.83 -3.71
N ARG A 11 -58.25 4.41 -4.98
CA ARG A 11 -57.05 3.73 -5.47
C ARG A 11 -55.82 4.64 -5.44
N ARG A 12 -55.97 5.92 -5.83
CA ARG A 12 -54.89 6.92 -5.77
C ARG A 12 -54.40 7.15 -4.33
N TYR A 13 -55.31 7.26 -3.37
CA TYR A 13 -54.96 7.40 -1.96
C TYR A 13 -54.18 6.18 -1.46
N TYR A 14 -54.68 4.97 -1.73
CA TYR A 14 -54.01 3.73 -1.33
C TYR A 14 -52.60 3.58 -1.92
N ILE A 15 -52.38 3.99 -3.18
CA ILE A 15 -51.05 3.96 -3.80
C ILE A 15 -50.05 4.85 -3.07
N VAL A 16 -50.51 6.00 -2.54
CA VAL A 16 -49.66 6.96 -1.84
C VAL A 16 -49.43 6.59 -0.38
N THR A 17 -50.47 6.15 0.32
CA THR A 17 -50.43 5.97 1.78
C THR A 17 -50.32 4.51 2.23
N GLY A 18 -50.63 3.55 1.34
CA GLY A 18 -50.73 2.13 1.68
C GLY A 18 -52.00 1.74 2.44
N GLU A 19 -52.91 2.69 2.71
CA GLU A 19 -54.13 2.48 3.51
C GLU A 19 -55.40 2.91 2.78
N ASN A 20 -56.55 2.37 3.16
CA ASN A 20 -57.83 2.79 2.59
C ASN A 20 -58.31 4.10 3.24
N PRO A 21 -58.78 5.10 2.45
CA PRO A 21 -59.27 6.34 3.00
C PRO A 21 -60.60 6.14 3.72
N ASN A 22 -60.74 6.75 4.90
CA ASN A 22 -62.03 6.88 5.56
C ASN A 22 -63.01 7.71 4.72
N GLU A 23 -64.31 7.50 4.91
CA GLU A 23 -65.39 8.14 4.12
C GLU A 23 -65.22 9.67 4.04
N LYS A 24 -64.92 10.32 5.16
CA LYS A 24 -64.68 11.78 5.22
C LYS A 24 -63.50 12.25 4.37
N ILE A 25 -62.40 11.49 4.35
CA ILE A 25 -61.19 11.84 3.59
C ILE A 25 -61.45 11.63 2.10
N ARG A 26 -62.10 10.52 1.75
CA ARG A 26 -62.51 10.22 0.37
C ARG A 26 -63.45 11.31 -0.17
N ASP A 27 -64.46 11.69 0.60
CA ASP A 27 -65.42 12.72 0.21
C ASP A 27 -64.76 14.10 0.07
N ASN A 28 -63.80 14.43 0.94
CA ASN A 28 -63.03 15.66 0.84
C ASN A 28 -62.19 15.70 -0.45
N LEU A 29 -61.41 14.65 -0.74
CA LEU A 29 -60.58 14.56 -1.95
C LEU A 29 -61.41 14.60 -3.25
N ILE A 30 -62.64 14.10 -3.20
CA ILE A 30 -63.60 14.18 -4.30
C ILE A 30 -64.16 15.60 -4.44
N ALA A 31 -64.52 16.24 -3.32
CA ALA A 31 -65.10 17.57 -3.31
C ALA A 31 -64.08 18.66 -3.70
N THR A 32 -62.82 18.51 -3.29
CA THR A 32 -61.73 19.46 -3.62
C THR A 32 -61.10 19.18 -4.98
N GLY A 33 -61.26 17.96 -5.51
CA GLY A 33 -60.60 17.52 -6.74
C GLY A 33 -59.08 17.32 -6.60
N GLU A 34 -58.53 17.42 -5.39
CA GLU A 34 -57.09 17.37 -5.12
C GLU A 34 -56.49 15.96 -5.16
N SER A 35 -57.29 14.92 -5.44
CA SER A 35 -56.80 13.53 -5.51
C SER A 35 -55.64 13.33 -6.49
N GLU A 36 -55.60 14.12 -7.57
CA GLU A 36 -54.57 14.05 -8.60
C GLU A 36 -53.27 14.74 -8.17
N THR A 37 -53.39 15.94 -7.63
CA THR A 37 -52.26 16.73 -7.15
C THR A 37 -51.60 16.05 -5.94
N PHE A 38 -52.38 15.35 -5.11
CA PHE A 38 -51.89 14.52 -4.02
C PHE A 38 -51.00 13.37 -4.51
N LEU A 39 -51.46 12.58 -5.49
CA LEU A 39 -50.66 11.51 -6.10
C LEU A 39 -49.41 12.06 -6.79
N GLN A 40 -49.55 13.18 -7.50
CA GLN A 40 -48.43 13.79 -8.23
C GLN A 40 -47.35 14.30 -7.27
N LYS A 41 -47.72 14.92 -6.15
CA LYS A 41 -46.79 15.35 -5.09
C LYS A 41 -46.09 14.15 -4.44
N ALA A 42 -46.84 13.10 -4.12
CA ALA A 42 -46.27 11.89 -3.54
C ALA A 42 -45.23 11.23 -4.48
N ILE A 43 -45.51 11.13 -5.77
CA ILE A 43 -44.53 10.63 -6.76
C ILE A 43 -43.30 11.54 -6.82
N GLN A 44 -43.49 12.85 -6.78
CA GLN A 44 -42.39 13.82 -6.81
C GLN A 44 -41.52 13.74 -5.56
N GLU A 45 -42.12 13.64 -4.38
CA GLU A 45 -41.43 13.55 -3.10
C GLU A 45 -40.74 12.19 -2.91
N GLN A 46 -41.44 11.10 -3.22
CA GLN A 46 -40.91 9.74 -3.10
C GLN A 46 -39.79 9.47 -4.11
N GLY A 47 -39.93 9.95 -5.35
CA GLY A 47 -38.88 9.88 -6.36
C GLY A 47 -37.68 10.77 -6.02
N ARG A 48 -37.91 11.93 -5.39
CA ARG A 48 -36.85 12.83 -4.93
C ARG A 48 -36.04 12.25 -3.78
N GLY A 49 -36.67 11.51 -2.86
CA GLY A 49 -35.96 10.77 -1.81
C GLY A 49 -34.98 9.75 -2.38
N GLN A 50 -35.47 8.85 -3.25
CA GLN A 50 -34.63 7.83 -3.89
C GLN A 50 -33.48 8.41 -4.73
N VAL A 51 -33.73 9.50 -5.46
CA VAL A 51 -32.70 10.20 -6.23
C VAL A 51 -31.66 10.83 -5.31
N MET A 52 -32.06 11.44 -4.20
CA MET A 52 -31.12 12.02 -3.23
C MET A 52 -30.27 10.95 -2.54
N ASP A 53 -30.86 9.82 -2.16
CA ASP A 53 -30.13 8.69 -1.57
C ASP A 53 -29.09 8.15 -2.57
N THR A 54 -29.47 7.99 -3.84
CA THR A 54 -28.56 7.56 -4.91
C THR A 54 -27.42 8.56 -5.14
N ILE A 55 -27.71 9.87 -5.12
CA ILE A 55 -26.69 10.91 -5.26
C ILE A 55 -25.73 10.87 -4.07
N MET A 56 -26.23 10.65 -2.86
CA MET A 56 -25.41 10.52 -1.66
C MET A 56 -24.48 9.31 -1.77
N GLU A 57 -24.99 8.16 -2.21
CA GLU A 57 -24.18 6.96 -2.45
C GLU A 57 -23.09 7.21 -3.50
N ILE A 58 -23.43 7.85 -4.62
CA ILE A 58 -22.45 8.23 -5.66
C ILE A 58 -21.37 9.16 -5.09
N GLN A 59 -21.75 10.11 -4.25
CA GLN A 59 -20.82 11.04 -3.62
C GLN A 59 -19.87 10.32 -2.66
N GLU A 60 -20.38 9.42 -1.83
CA GLU A 60 -19.57 8.59 -0.92
C GLU A 60 -18.58 7.71 -1.70
N MET A 61 -19.04 7.05 -2.77
CA MET A 61 -18.17 6.27 -3.65
C MET A 61 -17.09 7.13 -4.30
N HIS A 62 -17.45 8.31 -4.80
CA HIS A 62 -16.51 9.24 -5.40
C HIS A 62 -15.42 9.67 -4.40
N ASP A 63 -15.80 9.98 -3.17
CA ASP A 63 -14.85 10.39 -2.14
C ASP A 63 -13.91 9.25 -1.74
N ALA A 64 -14.42 8.03 -1.66
CA ALA A 64 -13.60 6.83 -1.47
C ALA A 64 -12.59 6.61 -2.62
N VAL A 65 -13.02 6.76 -3.88
CA VAL A 65 -12.14 6.65 -5.06
C VAL A 65 -11.06 7.74 -5.04
N LYS A 66 -11.43 8.97 -4.68
CA LYS A 66 -10.49 10.09 -4.57
C LYS A 66 -9.43 9.83 -3.49
N GLU A 67 -9.81 9.23 -2.38
CA GLU A 67 -8.87 8.81 -1.34
C GLU A 67 -7.94 7.69 -1.83
N MET A 68 -8.48 6.70 -2.55
CA MET A 68 -7.71 5.63 -3.15
C MET A 68 -6.67 6.17 -4.15
N GLU A 69 -7.05 7.12 -5.00
CA GLU A 69 -6.15 7.77 -5.96
C GLU A 69 -5.03 8.54 -5.26
N LYS A 70 -5.36 9.27 -4.18
CA LYS A 70 -4.36 9.96 -3.34
C LYS A 70 -3.37 8.97 -2.72
N ASN A 71 -3.85 7.83 -2.24
CA ASN A 71 -3.00 6.80 -1.65
C ASN A 71 -2.12 6.11 -2.70
N MET A 72 -2.64 5.82 -3.89
CA MET A 72 -1.84 5.29 -5.00
C MET A 72 -0.74 6.26 -5.45
N ARG A 73 -1.03 7.56 -5.52
CA ARG A 73 -0.01 8.58 -5.84
C ARG A 73 1.12 8.61 -4.79
N LYS A 74 0.77 8.55 -3.50
CA LYS A 74 1.78 8.46 -2.43
C LYS A 74 2.62 7.20 -2.53
N LEU A 75 1.99 6.05 -2.80
CA LEU A 75 2.70 4.78 -2.94
C LEU A 75 3.67 4.82 -4.13
N HIS A 76 3.24 5.38 -5.27
CA HIS A 76 4.10 5.58 -6.43
C HIS A 76 5.31 6.45 -6.10
N GLN A 77 5.10 7.54 -5.34
CA GLN A 77 6.20 8.39 -4.90
C GLN A 77 7.21 7.64 -4.02
N VAL A 78 6.74 6.86 -3.03
CA VAL A 78 7.62 6.02 -2.20
C VAL A 78 8.41 5.01 -3.06
N PHE A 79 7.76 4.43 -4.07
CA PHE A 79 8.43 3.50 -4.98
C PHE A 79 9.53 4.19 -5.79
N MET A 80 9.29 5.41 -6.28
CA MET A 80 10.28 6.20 -7.00
C MET A 80 11.44 6.65 -6.10
N ASP A 81 11.14 7.11 -4.88
CA ASP A 81 12.16 7.48 -3.89
C ASP A 81 13.03 6.27 -3.53
N MET A 82 12.43 5.08 -3.41
CA MET A 82 13.16 3.84 -3.18
C MET A 82 14.05 3.45 -4.36
N ALA A 83 13.59 3.65 -5.61
CA ALA A 83 14.41 3.41 -6.80
C ALA A 83 15.66 4.30 -6.81
N VAL A 84 15.54 5.58 -6.43
CA VAL A 84 16.68 6.51 -6.32
C VAL A 84 17.65 6.06 -5.22
N LEU A 85 17.14 5.71 -4.03
CA LEU A 85 17.98 5.26 -2.91
C LEU A 85 18.73 3.96 -3.21
N VAL A 86 18.07 2.99 -3.85
CA VAL A 86 18.71 1.73 -4.26
C VAL A 86 19.82 1.99 -5.27
N GLN A 87 19.61 2.90 -6.22
CA GLN A 87 20.65 3.26 -7.19
C GLN A 87 21.87 3.91 -6.52
N GLY A 88 21.67 4.73 -5.48
CA GLY A 88 22.75 5.32 -4.68
C GLY A 88 23.53 4.30 -3.83
N HIS A 89 22.89 3.21 -3.39
CA HIS A 89 23.54 2.18 -2.59
C HIS A 89 24.42 1.20 -3.39
N VAL A 90 24.31 1.17 -4.72
CA VAL A 90 25.18 0.33 -5.57
C VAL A 90 26.66 0.76 -5.46
N GLU A 91 26.92 2.06 -5.29
CA GLU A 91 28.28 2.60 -5.21
C GLU A 91 29.00 2.15 -3.92
N GLN A 92 28.29 2.08 -2.79
CA GLN A 92 28.86 1.62 -1.51
C GLN A 92 29.20 0.13 -1.49
N LEU A 93 28.48 -0.70 -2.26
CA LEU A 93 28.78 -2.14 -2.36
C LEU A 93 30.14 -2.37 -3.07
N ASN A 94 30.44 -1.57 -4.09
CA ASN A 94 31.75 -1.61 -4.76
C ASN A 94 32.91 -1.31 -3.79
N ASP A 95 32.69 -0.43 -2.81
CA ASP A 95 33.72 -0.10 -1.83
C ASP A 95 34.01 -1.26 -0.86
N ILE A 96 32.98 -1.99 -0.41
CA ILE A 96 33.16 -3.16 0.46
C ILE A 96 33.95 -4.24 -0.26
N GLU A 97 33.59 -4.56 -1.50
CA GLU A 97 34.31 -5.55 -2.31
C GLU A 97 35.78 -5.15 -2.50
N ASN A 98 36.03 -3.87 -2.81
CA ASN A 98 37.38 -3.34 -2.93
C ASN A 98 38.17 -3.42 -1.62
N HIS A 99 37.55 -3.12 -0.48
CA HIS A 99 38.18 -3.23 0.84
C HIS A 99 38.51 -4.68 1.20
N VAL A 100 37.60 -5.62 0.94
CA VAL A 100 37.82 -7.05 1.17
C VAL A 100 38.94 -7.59 0.27
N ASN A 101 38.94 -7.22 -1.01
CA ASN A 101 39.99 -7.61 -1.96
C ASN A 101 41.38 -7.07 -1.54
N ARG A 102 41.45 -5.81 -1.09
CA ARG A 102 42.69 -5.23 -0.55
C ARG A 102 43.15 -5.96 0.70
N ALA A 103 42.26 -6.21 1.66
CA ALA A 103 42.58 -6.91 2.89
C ALA A 103 43.11 -8.33 2.60
N ASN A 104 42.47 -9.06 1.68
CA ASN A 104 42.91 -10.39 1.26
C ASN A 104 44.31 -10.35 0.62
N SER A 105 44.57 -9.38 -0.26
CA SER A 105 45.89 -9.19 -0.87
C SER A 105 46.97 -8.95 0.20
N PHE A 106 46.71 -8.09 1.18
CA PHE A 106 47.65 -7.80 2.26
C PHE A 106 47.92 -9.01 3.15
N VAL A 107 46.88 -9.76 3.53
CA VAL A 107 47.02 -10.98 4.34
C VAL A 107 47.82 -12.03 3.59
N ARG A 108 47.54 -12.24 2.30
CA ARG A 108 48.28 -13.20 1.47
C ARG A 108 49.74 -12.81 1.30
N GLY A 109 50.01 -11.54 0.99
CA GLY A 109 51.37 -11.01 0.89
C GLY A 109 52.13 -11.14 2.21
N GLY A 110 51.50 -10.77 3.34
CA GLY A 110 52.06 -10.92 4.67
C GLY A 110 52.38 -12.38 5.02
N THR A 111 51.49 -13.30 4.66
CA THR A 111 51.69 -14.75 4.87
C THR A 111 52.91 -15.24 4.10
N GLN A 112 53.06 -14.86 2.83
CA GLN A 112 54.21 -15.22 2.01
C GLN A 112 55.53 -14.68 2.59
N GLN A 113 55.52 -13.44 3.09
CA GLN A 113 56.70 -12.85 3.75
C GLN A 113 57.06 -13.59 5.05
N LEU A 114 56.06 -14.02 5.84
CA LEU A 114 56.27 -14.82 7.04
C LEU A 114 56.88 -16.20 6.72
N GLU A 115 56.47 -16.84 5.63
CA GLU A 115 57.07 -18.10 5.17
C GLU A 115 58.55 -17.93 4.80
N VAL A 116 58.87 -16.86 4.07
CA VAL A 116 60.25 -16.52 3.71
C VAL A 116 61.08 -16.24 4.96
N ALA A 117 60.57 -15.42 5.89
CA ALA A 117 61.21 -15.12 7.16
C ALA A 117 61.47 -16.40 7.99
N ARG A 118 60.50 -17.32 8.03
CA ARG A 118 60.64 -18.63 8.70
C ARG A 118 61.73 -19.48 8.05
N LYS A 119 61.87 -19.46 6.71
CA LYS A 119 62.94 -20.16 5.99
C LYS A 119 64.32 -19.58 6.33
N HIS A 120 64.46 -18.25 6.32
CA HIS A 120 65.69 -17.59 6.76
C HIS A 120 66.05 -17.91 8.21
N GLN A 121 65.08 -17.84 9.13
CA GLN A 121 65.28 -18.17 10.53
C GLN A 121 65.80 -19.61 10.72
N LYS A 122 65.20 -20.59 10.02
CA LYS A 122 65.64 -22.00 10.08
C LYS A 122 67.07 -22.17 9.57
N ASN A 123 67.40 -21.55 8.43
CA ASN A 123 68.74 -21.62 7.84
C ASN A 123 69.79 -21.01 8.78
N THR A 124 69.51 -19.84 9.36
CA THR A 124 70.41 -19.19 10.33
C THR A 124 70.62 -20.05 11.56
N ARG A 125 69.56 -20.67 12.12
CA ARG A 125 69.68 -21.59 13.26
C ARG A 125 70.56 -22.79 12.94
N LYS A 126 70.44 -23.35 11.73
CA LYS A 126 71.28 -24.46 11.26
C LYS A 126 72.75 -24.07 11.13
N ILE A 127 73.05 -22.92 10.52
CA ILE A 127 74.44 -22.42 10.41
C ILE A 127 75.07 -22.25 11.80
N ILE A 128 74.32 -21.68 12.75
CA ILE A 128 74.79 -21.47 14.12
C ILE A 128 74.99 -22.80 14.87
N SER A 129 74.14 -23.81 14.64
CA SER A 129 74.33 -25.15 15.25
C SER A 129 75.56 -25.84 14.67
N ASP A 130 75.71 -25.82 13.34
CA ASP A 130 76.78 -26.51 12.63
C ASP A 130 78.14 -25.87 12.97
N GLY A 131 78.21 -24.53 13.00
CA GLY A 131 79.39 -23.80 13.46
C GLY A 131 79.78 -24.16 14.89
N ARG A 132 78.82 -24.20 15.83
CA ARG A 132 79.09 -24.61 17.22
C ARG A 132 79.60 -26.05 17.33
N GLN A 133 79.10 -26.97 16.52
CA GLN A 133 79.63 -28.34 16.50
C GLN A 133 81.04 -28.42 15.91
N GLY A 134 81.33 -27.64 14.86
CA GLY A 134 82.67 -27.53 14.28
C GLY A 134 83.69 -27.03 15.30
N TRP A 135 83.39 -25.94 16.01
CA TRP A 135 84.25 -25.42 17.08
C TRP A 135 84.45 -26.41 18.23
N ARG A 136 83.41 -27.17 18.61
CA ARG A 136 83.54 -28.23 19.62
C ARG A 136 84.46 -29.37 19.18
N ARG A 137 84.51 -29.72 17.89
CA ARG A 137 85.43 -30.76 17.37
C ARG A 137 86.89 -30.30 17.28
N ILE A 138 87.14 -28.99 17.26
CA ILE A 138 88.52 -28.44 17.24
C ILE A 138 89.07 -28.29 18.68
N LEU A 139 88.19 -28.13 19.67
CA LEU A 139 88.54 -27.87 21.07
C LEU A 139 88.60 -29.13 21.96
N ILE A 140 88.45 -30.32 21.41
CA ILE A 140 88.58 -31.64 22.08
C ILE A 140 89.59 -32.46 21.30
#